data_AF-A0A838UA15-F1
#
_entry.id   AF-A0A838UA15-F1
#
_cell.length_a   1.000
_cell.length_b   1.000
_cell.length_c   1.000
_cell.angle_alpha   90.00
_cell.angle_beta   90.00
_cell.angle_gamma   90.00
#
_symmetry.space_group_name_H-M   'P 1'
#
loop_
_entity.id
_entity.type
_entity.pdbx_description
1 polymer ?
#
loop_
_entity_poly.entity_id
_entity_poly.type
_entity_poly.pdbx_seq_one_letter_code
_entity_poly.pdbx_strand_id
1 'polypeptide(L)'
;FDERSLTSLIKKTAMKPFDMLRRSEPDFKIANIDKDSANSEVIAAMVKFPAIIQRPIVEIGDKAVLARPIEKALELIGPRSK
;
A
#
# COMPACT_ATOMS: atom_id res chain seq x y z
N PHE A 1 -1.50 1.03 -11.79
CA PHE A 1 -2.35 0.06 -11.08
C PHE A 1 -3.78 0.48 -11.30
N ASP A 2 -4.65 -0.47 -11.64
CA ASP A 2 -6.09 -0.28 -11.51
C ASP A 2 -6.55 -0.65 -10.09
N GLU A 3 -7.81 -0.40 -9.76
CA GLU A 3 -8.34 -0.67 -8.41
C GLU A 3 -8.28 -2.17 -8.06
N ARG A 4 -8.44 -3.07 -9.05
CA ARG A 4 -8.39 -4.52 -8.84
C ARG A 4 -7.00 -5.00 -8.44
N SER A 5 -5.99 -4.64 -9.22
CA SER A 5 -4.59 -4.98 -8.94
C SER A 5 -4.13 -4.36 -7.62
N LEU A 6 -4.49 -3.10 -7.34
CA LEU A 6 -4.14 -2.46 -6.08
C LEU A 6 -4.84 -3.11 -4.88
N THR A 7 -6.12 -3.46 -5.00
CA THR A 7 -6.86 -4.20 -3.95
C THR A 7 -6.19 -5.54 -3.66
N SER A 8 -5.79 -6.27 -4.70
CA SER A 8 -5.08 -7.54 -4.54
C SER A 8 -3.75 -7.36 -3.81
N LEU A 9 -2.95 -6.36 -4.21
CA LEU A 9 -1.68 -6.03 -3.55
C LEU A 9 -1.86 -5.67 -2.07
N ILE A 10 -2.82 -4.80 -1.74
CA ILE A 10 -3.07 -4.38 -0.35
C ILE A 10 -3.53 -5.56 0.50
N LYS A 11 -4.35 -6.48 -0.03
CA LYS A 11 -4.73 -7.70 0.70
C LYS A 11 -3.51 -8.53 1.10
N LYS A 12 -2.48 -8.60 0.25
CA LYS A 12 -1.24 -9.33 0.53
C LYS A 12 -0.37 -8.68 1.62
N THR A 13 -0.58 -7.40 1.93
CA THR A 13 0.12 -6.71 3.03
C THR A 13 -0.55 -6.88 4.40
N ALA A 14 -1.79 -7.38 4.43
CA ALA A 14 -2.64 -7.41 5.62
C ALA A 14 -2.82 -6.03 6.30
N MET A 15 -2.60 -4.93 5.57
CA MET A 15 -2.83 -3.55 6.05
C MET A 15 -4.17 -3.03 5.54
N LYS A 16 -4.70 -1.97 6.18
CA LYS A 16 -5.78 -1.20 5.58
C LYS A 16 -5.22 -0.24 4.52
N PRO A 17 -5.96 0.08 3.45
CA PRO A 17 -5.54 1.06 2.45
C PRO A 17 -5.11 2.40 3.05
N PHE A 18 -5.84 2.88 4.07
CA PHE A 18 -5.56 4.17 4.71
C PHE A 18 -4.20 4.22 5.44
N ASP A 19 -3.71 3.08 5.94
CA ASP A 19 -2.42 2.96 6.61
C ASP A 19 -1.24 3.05 5.62
N MET A 20 -1.53 2.87 4.34
CA MET A 20 -0.55 2.91 3.25
C MET A 20 -0.43 4.29 2.60
N LEU A 21 -1.02 5.34 3.19
CA LEU A 21 -1.02 6.69 2.61
C LEU A 21 0.15 7.55 3.10
N ARG A 22 0.73 8.32 2.18
CA ARG A 22 1.65 9.43 2.43
C ARG A 22 0.84 10.70 2.66
N ARG A 23 0.46 10.93 3.91
CA ARG A 23 -0.37 12.09 4.31
C ARG A 23 0.31 13.46 4.09
N SER A 24 1.62 13.47 3.85
CA SER A 24 2.40 14.67 3.55
C SER A 24 2.32 15.14 2.09
N GLU A 25 1.84 14.30 1.18
CA GLU A 25 1.75 14.65 -0.24
C GLU A 25 0.64 15.70 -0.45
N PRO A 26 0.85 16.72 -1.29
CA PRO A 26 -0.19 17.71 -1.61
C PRO A 26 -1.49 17.07 -2.10
N ASP A 27 -1.38 16.02 -2.90
CA ASP A 27 -2.50 15.28 -3.47
C ASP A 27 -3.38 14.60 -2.41
N PHE A 28 -2.86 14.31 -1.21
CA PHE A 28 -3.66 13.73 -0.13
C PHE A 28 -4.77 14.69 0.31
N LYS A 29 -4.50 16.00 0.34
CA LYS A 29 -5.52 17.01 0.65
C LYS A 29 -6.56 17.12 -0.46
N ILE A 30 -6.13 16.99 -1.72
CA ILE A 30 -7.01 17.03 -2.91
C ILE A 30 -7.91 15.80 -2.95
N ALA A 31 -7.42 14.64 -2.51
CA ALA A 31 -8.17 13.40 -2.47
C ALA A 31 -9.39 13.43 -1.54
N ASN A 32 -9.42 14.33 -0.56
CA ASN A 32 -10.54 14.54 0.37
C ASN A 32 -11.01 13.23 1.05
N ILE A 33 -10.04 12.43 1.53
CA ILE A 33 -10.26 11.19 2.27
C ILE A 33 -9.71 11.30 3.69
N ASP A 34 -10.28 10.53 4.60
CA ASP A 34 -9.89 10.45 6.01
C ASP A 34 -9.95 9.00 6.54
N LYS A 35 -9.69 8.83 7.83
CA LYS A 35 -9.62 7.52 8.49
C LYS A 35 -10.95 6.77 8.51
N ASP A 36 -12.06 7.48 8.31
CA ASP A 36 -13.42 6.96 8.39
C ASP A 36 -13.99 6.68 6.98
N SER A 37 -13.29 7.11 5.93
CA SER A 37 -13.59 6.83 4.52
C SER A 37 -13.57 5.32 4.24
N ALA A 38 -14.42 4.87 3.31
CA ALA A 38 -14.49 3.45 2.96
C ALA A 38 -13.21 3.00 2.24
N ASN A 39 -12.81 1.74 2.44
CA ASN A 39 -11.62 1.18 1.79
C ASN A 39 -11.66 1.33 0.26
N SER A 40 -12.83 1.21 -0.36
CA SER A 40 -13.01 1.41 -1.81
C SER A 40 -12.73 2.85 -2.24
N GLU A 41 -13.16 3.84 -1.46
CA GLU A 41 -12.92 5.26 -1.74
C GLU A 41 -11.43 5.59 -1.61
N VAL A 42 -10.78 5.05 -0.58
CA VAL A 42 -9.33 5.21 -0.39
C VAL A 42 -8.56 4.58 -1.55
N ILE A 43 -8.94 3.38 -2.01
CA ILE A 43 -8.29 2.71 -3.15
C ILE A 43 -8.50 3.50 -4.45
N ALA A 44 -9.72 4.00 -4.71
CA ALA A 44 -10.00 4.85 -5.85
C ALA A 44 -9.13 6.12 -5.83
N ALA A 45 -8.97 6.74 -4.65
CA ALA A 45 -8.07 7.88 -4.47
C ALA A 45 -6.60 7.52 -4.71
N MET A 46 -6.13 6.35 -4.24
CA MET A 46 -4.77 5.87 -4.49
C MET A 46 -4.50 5.64 -5.99
N VAL A 47 -5.47 5.13 -6.75
CA VAL A 47 -5.37 4.96 -8.21
C VAL A 47 -5.36 6.31 -8.92
N LYS A 48 -6.22 7.24 -8.49
CA LYS A 48 -6.30 8.59 -9.05
C LYS A 48 -5.06 9.44 -8.74
N PHE A 49 -4.48 9.26 -7.55
CA PHE A 49 -3.32 10.02 -7.06
C PHE A 49 -2.19 9.10 -6.59
N PRO A 50 -1.46 8.40 -7.49
CA PRO A 50 -0.48 7.39 -7.09
C PRO A 50 0.69 7.88 -6.22
N ALA A 51 0.91 9.19 -6.14
CA ALA A 51 1.90 9.81 -5.26
C ALA A 51 1.58 9.61 -3.77
N ILE A 52 0.29 9.53 -3.42
CA ILE A 52 -0.16 9.37 -2.02
C ILE A 52 0.10 7.96 -1.49
N ILE A 53 0.55 7.01 -2.31
CA ILE A 53 0.83 5.64 -1.87
C ILE A 53 2.24 5.57 -1.27
N GLN A 54 2.37 5.06 -0.04
CA GLN A 54 3.67 4.82 0.58
C GLN A 54 4.46 3.77 -0.18
N ARG A 55 5.77 4.00 -0.26
CA ARG A 55 6.75 3.15 -0.94
C ARG A 55 8.00 3.02 -0.06
N PRO A 56 8.80 1.95 -0.23
CA PRO A 56 8.60 0.83 -1.16
C PRO A 56 7.56 -0.19 -0.67
N ILE A 57 6.80 -0.76 -1.61
CA ILE A 57 5.98 -1.97 -1.38
C ILE A 57 6.69 -3.11 -2.11
N VAL A 58 7.00 -4.18 -1.41
CA VAL A 58 7.64 -5.38 -1.98
C VAL A 58 6.63 -6.51 -1.97
N GLU A 59 6.56 -7.28 -3.05
CA GLU A 59 5.63 -8.39 -3.25
C GLU A 59 6.40 -9.64 -3.67
N ILE A 60 6.20 -10.76 -2.98
CA ILE A 60 6.75 -12.08 -3.31
C ILE A 60 5.63 -13.11 -3.19
N GLY A 61 5.18 -13.64 -4.33
CA GLY A 61 4.08 -14.61 -4.40
C GLY A 61 2.79 -14.03 -3.80
N ASP A 62 2.29 -14.67 -2.75
CA ASP A 62 1.03 -14.30 -2.08
C ASP A 62 1.22 -13.35 -0.88
N LYS A 63 2.43 -12.82 -0.68
CA LYS A 63 2.74 -11.91 0.42
C LYS A 63 3.30 -10.59 -0.11
N ALA A 64 2.97 -9.50 0.57
CA ALA A 64 3.54 -8.19 0.30
C ALA A 64 3.84 -7.47 1.63
N VAL A 65 4.78 -6.53 1.61
CA VAL A 65 5.16 -5.73 2.79
C VAL A 65 5.38 -4.28 2.37
N LEU A 66 4.87 -3.34 3.16
CA LEU A 66 5.28 -1.94 3.10
C LEU A 66 6.66 -1.83 3.77
N ALA A 67 7.72 -1.83 2.96
CA ALA A 67 9.10 -1.94 3.39
C ALA A 67 9.64 -0.59 3.87
N ARG A 68 9.10 -0.15 5.01
CA ARG A 68 9.53 1.06 5.74
C ARG A 68 9.99 0.69 7.15
N PRO A 69 11.31 0.57 7.38
CA PRO A 69 12.43 0.78 6.44
C PRO A 69 12.62 -0.41 5.46
N ILE A 70 13.52 -0.28 4.46
CA ILE A 70 13.64 -1.24 3.34
C ILE A 70 13.97 -2.66 3.82
N GLU A 71 14.63 -2.80 4.97
CA GLU A 71 15.00 -4.07 5.59
C GLU A 71 13.77 -4.92 5.95
N LYS A 72 12.59 -4.33 6.11
CA LYS A 72 11.34 -5.10 6.27
C LYS A 72 11.02 -6.01 5.08
N ALA A 73 11.57 -5.74 3.90
CA ALA A 73 11.46 -6.66 2.76
C ALA A 73 12.07 -8.04 3.06
N LEU A 74 13.01 -8.12 4.03
CA LEU A 74 13.60 -9.38 4.47
C LEU A 74 12.57 -10.34 5.08
N GLU A 75 11.44 -9.83 5.60
CA GLU A 75 10.33 -10.66 6.10
C GLU A 75 9.70 -11.55 5.01
N LEU A 76 9.87 -11.19 3.74
CA LEU A 76 9.34 -11.95 2.60
C LEU A 76 10.29 -13.04 2.09
N ILE A 77 11.57 -12.96 2.42
CA ILE A 77 12.58 -13.95 2.05
C ILE A 77 12.85 -14.82 3.27
N GLY A 78 12.16 -15.97 3.36
CA GLY A 78 12.43 -16.95 4.41
C GLY A 78 13.91 -17.36 4.46
N PRO A 79 14.34 -18.11 5.51
CA PRO A 79 15.70 -18.62 5.53
C PRO A 79 15.96 -19.41 4.25
N ARG A 80 17.12 -19.17 3.61
CA ARG A 80 17.57 -19.93 2.44
C ARG A 80 17.34 -21.41 2.73
N SER A 81 16.40 -22.04 2.02
CA SER A 81 16.38 -23.49 1.95
C SER A 81 17.75 -23.91 1.43
N LYS A 82 18.49 -24.67 2.25
CA LYS A 82 19.80 -25.20 1.88
C LYS A 82 19.69 -26.07 0.62
#